data_AF-A0A660NK59-F1
#
_entry.id   AF-A0A660NK59-F1
#
_cell.length_a   1.000
_cell.length_b   1.000
_cell.length_c   1.000
_cell.angle_alpha   90.00
_cell.angle_beta   90.00
_cell.angle_gamma   90.00
#
_symmetry.space_group_name_H-M   'P 1'
#
loop_
_entity.id
_entity.type
_entity.pdbx_description
1 polymer ?
#
loop_
_entity_poly.entity_id
_entity_poly.type
_entity_poly.pdbx_seq_one_letter_code
_entity_poly.pdbx_strand_id
1 'polypeptide(L)'
;MKKPVVGVTRPLTAEGIGNLWQARQFFTYSGLGRQANPAIHATLIEPQHVAAADDPASPRSTGVQPQAGFESVTLLLEGDLEVRTSLPEGQPPVVLGAG
;
A
#
# COMPACT_ATOMS: atom_id res chain seq x y z
N MET A 1 22.29 2.79 23.56
CA MET A 1 23.05 3.17 22.34
C MET A 1 22.19 2.93 21.11
N LYS A 2 22.28 3.78 20.07
CA LYS A 2 21.61 3.54 18.78
C LYS A 2 22.36 2.49 17.97
N LYS A 3 21.64 1.62 17.25
CA LYS A 3 22.27 0.64 16.34
C LYS A 3 22.86 1.38 15.12
N PRO A 4 24.04 0.96 14.61
CA PRO A 4 24.61 1.55 13.40
C PRO A 4 23.77 1.19 12.16
N VAL A 5 23.65 2.14 11.23
CA VAL A 5 23.08 1.89 9.91
C VAL A 5 24.13 1.19 9.06
N VAL A 6 23.82 -0.01 8.56
CA VAL A 6 24.77 -0.85 7.81
C VAL A 6 24.61 -0.75 6.29
N GLY A 7 23.57 -0.07 5.82
CA GLY A 7 23.31 0.15 4.39
C GLY A 7 22.07 1.01 4.17
N VAL A 8 22.03 1.70 3.04
CA VAL A 8 20.88 2.46 2.54
C VAL A 8 20.67 2.11 1.09
N THR A 9 19.41 2.05 0.66
CA THR A 9 19.07 1.85 -0.75
C THR A 9 18.18 2.96 -1.23
N ARG A 10 18.30 3.26 -2.52
CA ARG A 10 17.45 4.27 -3.14
C ARG A 10 16.10 3.61 -3.46
N PRO A 11 14.97 4.27 -3.16
CA PRO A 11 13.67 3.78 -3.57
C PRO A 11 13.63 3.57 -5.09
N LEU A 12 12.88 2.57 -5.54
CA LEU A 12 12.69 2.32 -6.97
C LEU A 12 11.82 3.41 -7.61
N THR A 13 11.85 3.46 -8.94
CA THR A 13 10.90 4.27 -9.73
C THR A 13 9.47 3.91 -9.32
N ALA A 14 8.59 4.91 -9.29
CA ALA A 14 7.19 4.66 -9.01
C ALA A 14 6.55 3.86 -10.14
N GLU A 15 5.70 2.90 -9.78
CA GLU A 15 4.96 2.05 -10.71
C GLU A 15 3.46 2.19 -10.48
N GLY A 16 2.68 2.10 -11.56
CA GLY A 16 1.23 2.22 -11.49
C GLY A 16 0.59 1.02 -10.79
N ILE A 17 -0.33 1.29 -9.85
CA ILE A 17 -1.19 0.30 -9.21
C ILE A 17 -2.65 0.68 -9.43
N GLY A 18 -3.41 -0.26 -10.01
CA GLY A 18 -4.81 -0.02 -10.33
C GLY A 18 -4.98 1.03 -11.40
N ASN A 19 -6.05 1.83 -11.29
CA ASN A 19 -6.43 2.82 -12.30
C ASN A 19 -5.94 4.25 -12.01
N LEU A 20 -5.19 4.49 -10.92
CA LEU A 20 -4.78 5.85 -10.55
C LEU A 20 -3.45 5.92 -9.78
N TRP A 21 -3.20 4.98 -8.86
CA TRP A 21 -2.18 5.15 -7.84
C TRP A 21 -0.78 4.89 -8.38
N GLN A 22 0.21 5.63 -7.88
CA GLN A 22 1.63 5.42 -8.17
C GLN A 22 2.34 4.96 -6.89
N ALA A 23 2.88 3.75 -6.92
CA ALA A 23 3.54 3.13 -5.78
C ALA A 23 5.06 3.15 -5.94
N ARG A 24 5.75 3.70 -4.95
CA ARG A 24 7.20 3.69 -4.84
C ARG A 24 7.63 2.59 -3.88
N GLN A 25 8.30 1.57 -4.40
CA GLN A 25 8.77 0.45 -3.61
C GLN A 25 10.06 0.79 -2.85
N PHE A 26 10.07 0.48 -1.55
CA PHE A 26 11.27 0.56 -0.70
C PHE A 26 12.08 -0.73 -0.72
N PHE A 27 11.43 -1.88 -0.55
CA PHE A 27 12.07 -3.21 -0.60
C PHE A 27 11.09 -4.34 -0.92
N THR A 28 11.64 -5.50 -1.30
CA THR A 28 10.93 -6.78 -1.48
C THR A 28 11.74 -7.95 -0.93
N TYR A 29 11.06 -9.08 -0.74
CA TYR A 29 11.63 -10.38 -0.41
C TYR A 29 12.55 -10.94 -1.50
N SER A 30 12.37 -10.54 -2.77
CA SER A 30 13.24 -10.95 -3.87
C SER A 30 14.61 -10.26 -3.84
N GLY A 31 14.74 -9.15 -3.08
CA GLY A 31 15.98 -8.38 -2.89
C GLY A 31 16.41 -8.27 -1.42
N LEU A 32 16.57 -7.03 -0.93
CA LEU A 32 17.08 -6.71 0.42
C LEU A 32 16.26 -7.31 1.58
N GLY A 33 15.01 -7.71 1.33
CA GLY A 33 14.17 -8.41 2.31
C GLY A 33 14.68 -9.80 2.71
N ARG A 34 15.71 -10.34 2.04
CA ARG A 34 16.35 -11.60 2.43
C ARG A 34 17.12 -11.52 3.76
N GLN A 35 17.48 -10.32 4.22
CA GLN A 35 18.20 -10.15 5.48
C GLN A 35 17.22 -9.87 6.64
N ALA A 36 16.80 -10.95 7.31
CA ALA A 36 16.26 -10.98 8.68
C ALA A 36 15.02 -10.14 9.02
N ASN A 37 14.33 -9.55 8.04
CA ASN A 37 13.13 -8.74 8.27
C ASN A 37 11.86 -9.60 8.07
N PRO A 38 10.93 -9.71 9.05
CA PRO A 38 9.62 -10.31 8.80
C PRO A 38 8.80 -9.53 7.77
N ALA A 39 9.12 -8.26 7.53
CA ALA A 39 8.52 -7.50 6.44
C ALA A 39 9.11 -7.95 5.10
N ILE A 40 8.23 -8.43 4.22
CA ILE A 40 8.58 -8.97 2.90
C ILE A 40 8.40 -7.96 1.77
N HIS A 41 7.67 -6.87 2.01
CA HIS A 41 7.36 -5.85 1.01
C HIS A 41 6.98 -4.54 1.72
N ALA A 42 7.46 -3.41 1.19
CA ALA A 42 6.99 -2.09 1.60
C ALA A 42 6.97 -1.12 0.43
N THR A 43 5.85 -0.42 0.27
CA THR A 43 5.61 0.61 -0.73
C THR A 43 5.07 1.88 -0.08
N LEU A 44 5.38 3.01 -0.69
CA LEU A 44 4.78 4.30 -0.39
C LEU A 44 3.95 4.73 -1.60
N ILE A 45 2.68 5.07 -1.35
CA ILE A 45 1.91 5.89 -2.28
C ILE A 45 2.22 7.34 -1.91
N GLU A 46 2.86 8.07 -2.82
CA GLU A 46 3.20 9.48 -2.58
C GLU A 46 1.92 10.32 -2.47
N PRO A 47 1.93 11.40 -1.68
CA PRO A 47 0.80 12.34 -1.63
C PRO A 47 0.46 12.82 -3.04
N GLN A 48 -0.80 12.63 -3.44
CA GLN A 48 -1.30 13.06 -4.73
C GLN A 48 -2.62 13.80 -4.54
N HIS A 49 -2.72 14.98 -5.15
CA HIS A 49 -3.99 15.68 -5.20
C HIS A 49 -4.87 15.01 -6.25
N VAL A 50 -5.99 14.44 -5.80
CA VAL A 50 -6.93 13.78 -6.68
C VAL A 50 -8.23 14.59 -6.68
N ALA A 51 -8.65 15.07 -7.85
CA ALA A 51 -9.97 15.69 -8.02
C ALA A 51 -11.08 14.71 -7.59
N ALA A 52 -12.31 15.14 -7.34
CA ALA A 52 -13.41 14.19 -7.12
C ALA A 52 -13.51 13.17 -8.29
N ALA A 53 -13.99 11.95 -8.04
CA ALA A 53 -14.17 10.98 -9.11
C ALA A 53 -15.20 11.54 -10.12
N ASP A 54 -14.83 11.55 -11.41
CA ASP A 54 -15.70 12.08 -12.47
C ASP A 54 -16.98 11.25 -12.63
N ASP A 55 -16.93 9.97 -12.26
CA ASP A 55 -18.06 9.03 -12.28
C ASP A 55 -18.05 8.14 -11.02
N PRO A 56 -19.09 8.20 -10.16
CA PRO A 56 -19.27 7.30 -9.03
C PRO A 56 -19.32 5.81 -9.42
N ALA A 57 -19.68 5.47 -10.67
CA ALA A 57 -19.71 4.11 -11.18
C ALA A 57 -18.32 3.55 -11.53
N SER A 58 -17.28 4.39 -11.56
CA SER A 58 -15.89 3.98 -11.80
C SER A 58 -15.00 4.33 -10.60
N PRO A 59 -15.15 3.61 -9.47
CA PRO A 59 -14.38 3.92 -8.28
C PRO A 59 -12.88 3.75 -8.56
N ARG A 60 -12.08 4.67 -8.01
CA ARG A 60 -10.63 4.55 -8.02
C ARG A 60 -10.23 3.40 -7.12
N SER A 61 -9.49 2.46 -7.66
CA SER A 61 -9.22 1.21 -6.98
C SER A 61 -7.92 0.60 -7.48
N THR A 62 -7.28 -0.15 -6.59
CA THR A 62 -6.17 -1.04 -6.92
C THR A 62 -6.65 -2.37 -7.54
N GLY A 63 -7.96 -2.55 -7.68
CA GLY A 63 -8.59 -3.80 -8.13
C GLY A 63 -8.61 -4.88 -7.05
N VAL A 64 -9.17 -6.04 -7.40
CA VAL A 64 -9.17 -7.24 -6.55
C VAL A 64 -7.78 -7.86 -6.56
N GLN A 65 -7.20 -8.10 -5.38
CA GLN A 65 -5.87 -8.68 -5.23
C GLN A 65 -5.90 -9.86 -4.26
N PRO A 66 -5.64 -11.10 -4.71
CA PRO A 66 -5.53 -12.25 -3.81
C PRO A 66 -4.22 -12.17 -3.02
N GLN A 67 -4.29 -12.43 -1.71
CA GLN A 67 -3.14 -12.47 -0.80
C GLN A 67 -3.25 -13.69 0.11
N ALA A 68 -2.13 -14.38 0.35
CA ALA A 68 -2.09 -15.58 1.19
C ALA A 68 -0.71 -15.76 1.82
N GLY A 69 -0.67 -16.21 3.08
CA GLY A 69 0.57 -16.56 3.78
C GLY A 69 1.36 -15.37 4.33
N PHE A 70 0.80 -14.17 4.36
CA PHE A 70 1.37 -12.97 4.97
C PHE A 70 0.27 -12.00 5.41
N GLU A 71 0.65 -10.96 6.15
CA GLU A 71 -0.22 -9.88 6.58
C GLU A 71 0.06 -8.60 5.78
N SER A 72 -0.99 -7.86 5.47
CA SER A 72 -0.89 -6.54 4.85
C SER A 72 -1.23 -5.47 5.89
N VAL A 73 -0.27 -4.57 6.12
CA VAL A 73 -0.44 -3.42 7.00
C VAL A 73 -0.46 -2.16 6.15
N THR A 74 -1.56 -1.40 6.25
CA THR A 74 -1.70 -0.10 5.57
C THR A 74 -1.65 1.00 6.62
N LEU A 75 -0.74 1.95 6.43
CA LEU A 75 -0.64 3.18 7.22
C LEU A 75 -1.12 4.34 6.35
N LEU A 76 -2.31 4.86 6.65
CA LEU A 76 -2.85 6.01 5.94
C LEU A 76 -2.26 7.30 6.55
N LEU A 77 -1.66 8.13 5.70
CA LEU A 77 -1.02 9.37 6.12
C LEU A 77 -1.92 10.60 5.92
N GLU A 78 -2.77 10.59 4.89
CA GLU A 78 -3.68 11.68 4.55
C GLU A 78 -4.91 11.12 3.80
N GLY A 79 -6.09 11.69 4.05
CA GLY A 79 -7.33 11.37 3.35
C GLY A 79 -8.06 10.15 3.90
N ASP A 80 -8.83 9.48 3.03
CA ASP A 80 -9.65 8.32 3.37
C ASP A 80 -9.34 7.12 2.46
N LEU A 81 -9.35 5.91 3.02
CA LEU A 81 -9.20 4.66 2.30
C LEU A 81 -10.29 3.66 2.70
N GLU A 82 -11.06 3.20 1.71
CA GLU A 82 -12.03 2.13 1.88
C GLU A 82 -11.45 0.79 1.43
N VAL A 83 -11.49 -0.23 2.31
CA VAL A 83 -11.00 -1.59 2.03
C VAL A 83 -12.16 -2.58 2.07
N ARG A 84 -12.31 -3.34 0.97
CA ARG A 84 -13.27 -4.44 0.83
C ARG A 84 -12.54 -5.76 0.62
N THR A 85 -12.95 -6.81 1.33
CA THR A 85 -12.40 -8.16 1.20
C THR A 85 -13.48 -9.11 0.69
N SER A 86 -13.09 -10.32 0.26
CA SER A 86 -14.03 -11.36 -0.18
C SER A 86 -14.68 -12.12 0.99
N LEU A 87 -14.52 -11.66 2.23
CA LEU A 87 -15.22 -12.23 3.38
C LEU A 87 -16.74 -12.01 3.23
N PRO A 88 -17.59 -12.88 3.84
CA PRO A 88 -19.03 -12.90 3.56
C PRO A 88 -19.72 -11.55 3.77
N GLU A 89 -20.81 -11.33 3.02
CA GLU A 89 -21.68 -10.16 3.16
C GLU A 89 -22.12 -9.94 4.62
N GLY A 90 -21.95 -8.70 5.10
CA GLY A 90 -22.36 -8.29 6.45
C GLY A 90 -21.25 -7.61 7.27
N GLN A 91 -19.99 -7.73 6.85
CA GLN A 91 -18.91 -6.96 7.45
C GLN A 91 -18.75 -5.63 6.68
N PRO A 92 -18.90 -4.46 7.33
CA PRO A 92 -18.72 -3.18 6.65
C PRO A 92 -17.29 -3.05 6.12
N PRO A 93 -17.07 -2.28 5.04
CA PRO A 93 -15.73 -1.98 4.59
C PRO A 93 -14.92 -1.35 5.73
N VAL A 94 -13.64 -1.69 5.81
CA VAL A 94 -12.74 -1.02 6.73
C VAL A 94 -12.41 0.33 6.12
N VAL A 95 -12.86 1.40 6.77
CA VAL A 95 -12.52 2.78 6.38
C VAL A 95 -11.42 3.27 7.31
N LEU A 96 -10.27 3.60 6.72
CA LEU A 96 -9.19 4.30 7.40
C LEU A 96 -9.31 5.79 7.07
N GLY A 97 -9.21 6.65 8.08
CA GLY A 97 -9.18 8.10 7.91
C GLY A 97 -7.95 8.69 8.59
N ALA A 98 -7.28 9.61 7.90
CA ALA A 98 -6.17 10.41 8.43
C ALA A 98 -6.49 11.89 8.20
N GLY A 99 -6.70 12.61 9.31
CA GLY A 99 -7.12 14.01 9.33
C GLY A 99 -6.01 15.02 9.06
#